data_AF-A0A7C2VAQ3-F1
#
_entry.id   AF-A0A7C2VAQ3-F1
#
_cell.length_a   1.000
_cell.length_b   1.000
_cell.length_c   1.000
_cell.angle_alpha   90.00
_cell.angle_beta   90.00
_cell.angle_gamma   90.00
#
_symmetry.space_group_name_H-M   'P 1'
#
loop_
_entity.id
_entity.type
_entity.pdbx_description
1 polymer ?
#
loop_
_entity_poly.entity_id
_entity_poly.type
_entity_poly.pdbx_seq_one_letter_code
_entity_poly.pdbx_strand_id
1 'polypeptide(L)'
;MKDWQRYTPKLEELKKALEEALGALDVEYEIKMPGEEGSDPSIKVPYVLVKYYTDEGHAHERKIELFEYYLEESFDNIVKIIKDMVEEFLMEIDQSEYGGG
;
A
#
# COMPACT_ATOMS: atom_id res chain seq x y z
N MET A 1 2.49 19.65 13.82
CA MET A 1 2.14 18.96 12.56
C MET A 1 3.03 17.73 12.49
N LYS A 2 2.44 16.56 12.27
CA LYS A 2 3.16 15.29 12.16
C LYS A 2 3.98 15.30 10.87
N ASP A 3 5.29 15.07 10.95
CA ASP A 3 6.25 15.47 9.91
C ASP A 3 6.81 14.24 9.20
N TRP A 4 5.98 13.63 8.35
CA TRP A 4 6.34 12.39 7.62
C TRP A 4 7.61 12.56 6.78
N GLN A 5 7.98 13.79 6.41
CA GLN A 5 9.15 14.13 5.60
C GLN A 5 10.46 13.69 6.26
N ARG A 6 10.51 13.54 7.59
CA ARG A 6 11.67 12.99 8.30
C ARG A 6 11.92 11.51 7.98
N TYR A 7 10.92 10.82 7.46
CA TYR A 7 10.97 9.39 7.10
C TYR A 7 11.21 9.15 5.61
N THR A 8 11.50 10.17 4.80
CA THR A 8 11.80 10.00 3.37
C THR A 8 12.83 8.91 3.09
N PRO A 9 13.96 8.80 3.83
CA PRO A 9 14.90 7.69 3.61
C PRO A 9 14.26 6.32 3.84
N LYS A 10 13.44 6.19 4.88
CA LYS A 10 12.72 4.96 5.22
C LYS A 10 11.68 4.61 4.15
N LEU A 11 11.00 5.60 3.56
CA LEU A 11 10.04 5.40 2.48
C LEU A 11 10.72 4.90 1.19
N GLU A 12 11.92 5.40 0.88
CA GLU A 12 12.70 4.92 -0.26
C GLU A 12 13.20 3.48 -0.07
N GLU A 13 13.59 3.12 1.16
CA GLU A 13 13.91 1.72 1.49
C GLU A 13 12.66 0.82 1.42
N LEU A 14 11.52 1.33 1.87
CA LEU A 14 10.25 0.62 1.86
C LEU A 14 9.80 0.26 0.44
N LYS A 15 10.02 1.15 -0.55
CA LYS A 15 9.74 0.85 -1.97
C LYS A 15 10.39 -0.46 -2.42
N LYS A 16 11.65 -0.69 -2.02
CA LYS A 16 12.42 -1.89 -2.37
C LYS A 16 11.97 -3.11 -1.58
N ALA A 17 11.74 -2.95 -0.28
CA ALA A 17 11.31 -4.08 0.56
C ALA A 17 9.92 -4.59 0.18
N LEU A 18 9.02 -3.72 -0.29
CA LEU A 18 7.72 -4.12 -0.79
C LEU A 18 7.80 -4.94 -2.09
N GLU A 19 8.87 -4.78 -2.88
CA GLU A 19 9.09 -5.60 -4.09
C GLU A 19 9.27 -7.07 -3.73
N GLU A 20 10.10 -7.33 -2.73
CA GLU A 20 10.33 -8.68 -2.22
C GLU A 20 9.10 -9.21 -1.44
N ALA A 21 8.47 -8.35 -0.63
CA ALA A 21 7.37 -8.77 0.24
C ALA A 21 6.05 -9.03 -0.50
N LEU A 22 5.77 -8.24 -1.55
CA LEU A 22 4.55 -8.30 -2.33
C LEU A 22 4.74 -8.97 -3.69
N GLY A 23 5.97 -9.25 -4.14
CA GLY A 23 6.22 -9.82 -5.47
C GLY A 23 5.63 -11.22 -5.71
N ALA A 24 5.20 -11.91 -4.65
CA ALA A 24 4.45 -13.17 -4.74
C ALA A 24 2.93 -12.96 -4.83
N LEU A 25 2.44 -11.75 -4.56
CA LEU A 25 1.05 -11.35 -4.67
C LEU A 25 0.85 -10.74 -6.06
N ASP A 26 -0.22 -11.13 -6.74
CA ASP A 26 -0.52 -10.68 -8.11
C ASP A 26 -1.11 -9.24 -8.10
N VAL A 27 -0.35 -8.30 -7.56
CA VAL A 27 -0.76 -6.89 -7.38
C VAL A 27 0.28 -5.95 -7.93
N GLU A 28 -0.18 -4.86 -8.54
CA GLU A 28 0.67 -3.70 -8.77
C GLU A 28 0.64 -2.82 -7.52
N TYR A 29 1.78 -2.22 -7.16
CA TYR A 29 1.83 -1.28 -6.05
C TYR A 29 2.77 -0.11 -6.35
N GLU A 30 2.48 1.04 -5.73
CA GLU A 30 3.30 2.24 -5.82
C GLU A 30 3.23 3.04 -4.52
N ILE A 31 4.37 3.51 -4.02
CA ILE A 31 4.38 4.48 -2.92
C ILE A 31 4.28 5.89 -3.50
N LYS A 32 3.23 6.61 -3.12
CA LYS A 32 2.99 8.01 -3.52
C LYS A 32 3.25 8.94 -2.35
N MET A 33 3.98 10.02 -2.60
CA MET A 33 4.16 11.11 -1.63
C MET A 33 3.16 12.26 -1.91
N PRO A 34 2.68 12.96 -0.86
CA PRO A 34 1.83 14.13 -1.05
C PRO A 34 2.51 15.19 -1.91
N GLY A 35 1.84 15.60 -2.99
CA GLY A 35 2.33 16.64 -3.89
C GLY A 35 3.16 16.12 -5.07
N GLU A 36 3.40 14.80 -5.17
CA GLU A 36 3.93 14.18 -6.40
C GLU A 36 2.87 14.09 -7.49
N GLU A 37 3.32 14.02 -8.75
CA GLU A 37 2.43 13.83 -9.89
C GLU A 37 1.68 12.48 -9.78
N GLY A 38 0.37 12.53 -9.96
CA GLY A 38 -0.50 11.35 -9.79
C GLY A 38 -0.79 10.97 -8.32
N SER A 39 -0.32 11.76 -7.34
CA SER A 39 -0.77 11.60 -5.95
C SER A 39 -2.18 12.18 -5.75
N ASP A 40 -2.93 11.60 -4.82
CA ASP A 40 -4.24 12.12 -4.44
C ASP A 40 -4.09 13.43 -3.66
N PRO A 41 -4.61 14.57 -4.16
CA PRO A 41 -4.44 15.87 -3.52
C PRO A 41 -5.15 15.99 -2.16
N SER A 42 -6.11 15.11 -1.88
CA SER A 42 -6.81 15.05 -0.59
C SER A 42 -5.96 14.41 0.51
N ILE A 43 -5.05 13.50 0.15
CA ILE A 43 -4.20 12.79 1.11
C ILE A 43 -2.99 13.66 1.47
N LYS A 44 -2.72 13.77 2.78
CA LYS A 44 -1.65 14.64 3.34
C LYS A 44 -0.45 13.87 3.89
N VAL A 45 -0.45 12.54 3.76
CA VAL A 45 0.62 11.64 4.17
C VAL A 45 1.01 10.72 3.01
N PRO A 46 2.21 10.13 3.01
CA PRO A 46 2.57 9.11 2.04
C PRO A 46 1.59 7.94 2.11
N TYR A 47 1.39 7.26 1.00
CA TYR A 47 0.53 6.08 0.97
C TYR A 47 1.03 5.06 -0.03
N VAL A 48 0.68 3.79 0.20
CA VAL A 48 0.85 2.73 -0.80
C VAL A 48 -0.45 2.63 -1.58
N LEU A 49 -0.39 2.88 -2.89
CA LEU A 49 -1.46 2.54 -3.81
C LEU A 49 -1.26 1.10 -4.24
N VAL A 50 -2.28 0.27 -4.07
CA VAL A 50 -2.27 -1.14 -4.45
C VAL A 50 -3.38 -1.35 -5.46
N LYS A 51 -3.09 -2.03 -6.56
CA LYS A 51 -4.05 -2.37 -7.62
C LYS A 51 -4.05 -3.87 -7.86
N TYR A 52 -5.24 -4.45 -7.86
CA TYR A 52 -5.47 -5.85 -8.19
C TYR A 52 -6.35 -5.91 -9.44
N TYR A 53 -5.91 -6.64 -10.46
CA TYR A 53 -6.64 -6.81 -11.71
C TYR A 53 -7.33 -8.17 -11.70
N THR A 54 -8.65 -8.16 -11.85
CA THR A 54 -9.44 -9.39 -12.01
C THR A 54 -9.36 -9.91 -13.44
N ASP A 55 -9.70 -11.19 -13.64
CA ASP A 55 -9.75 -11.83 -14.96
C ASP A 55 -10.74 -11.14 -15.92
N GLU A 56 -11.74 -10.44 -15.39
CA GLU A 56 -12.72 -9.66 -16.18
C GLU A 56 -12.18 -8.29 -16.64
N GLY A 57 -10.94 -7.95 -16.28
CA GLY A 57 -10.28 -6.69 -16.64
C GLY A 57 -10.65 -5.51 -15.75
N HIS A 58 -11.42 -5.73 -14.68
CA HIS A 58 -11.68 -4.71 -13.66
C HIS A 58 -10.52 -4.62 -12.66
N ALA A 59 -10.15 -3.40 -12.30
CA ALA A 59 -9.13 -3.14 -11.29
C ALA A 59 -9.78 -2.69 -9.98
N HIS A 60 -9.44 -3.37 -8.89
CA HIS A 60 -9.70 -2.90 -7.54
C HIS A 60 -8.48 -2.14 -7.05
N GLU A 61 -8.71 -0.99 -6.42
CA GLU A 61 -7.63 -0.17 -5.86
C GLU A 61 -7.81 0.03 -4.36
N ARG A 62 -6.71 -0.02 -3.61
CA ARG A 62 -6.67 0.33 -2.18
C ARG A 62 -5.52 1.29 -1.90
N LYS A 63 -5.80 2.31 -1.09
CA LYS A 63 -4.78 3.26 -0.59
C LYS A 63 -4.52 2.95 0.88
N ILE A 64 -3.28 2.62 1.20
CA ILE A 64 -2.82 2.38 2.57
C ILE A 64 -2.05 3.61 3.04
N GLU A 65 -2.68 4.45 3.85
CA GLU A 65 -2.06 5.68 4.35
C GLU A 65 -0.94 5.37 5.37
N LEU A 66 0.28 5.79 5.05
CA LEU A 66 1.46 5.64 5.90
C LEU A 66 1.55 6.79 6.89
N PHE A 67 0.61 6.79 7.84
CA PHE A 67 0.63 7.73 8.96
C PHE A 67 1.95 7.62 9.75
N GLU A 68 2.29 8.72 10.44
CA GLU A 68 3.54 8.81 11.20
C GLU A 68 3.73 7.66 12.21
N TYR A 69 2.65 7.18 12.84
CA TYR A 69 2.75 6.07 13.80
C TYR A 69 3.14 4.74 13.13
N TYR A 70 2.77 4.51 11.87
CA TYR A 70 3.31 3.36 11.11
C TYR A 70 4.77 3.59 10.75
N LEU A 71 5.15 4.83 10.40
CA LEU A 71 6.53 5.18 10.08
C LEU A 71 7.47 5.14 11.30
N GLU A 72 6.93 5.29 12.50
CA GLU A 72 7.64 5.14 13.79
C GLU A 72 7.95 3.69 14.15
N GLU A 73 7.19 2.73 13.60
CA GLU A 73 7.45 1.29 13.81
C GLU A 73 8.83 0.87 13.29
N SER A 74 9.27 -0.32 13.68
CA SER A 74 10.46 -0.92 13.05
C SER A 74 10.22 -1.13 11.55
N PHE A 75 11.32 -1.18 10.77
CA PHE A 75 11.24 -1.36 9.32
C PHE A 75 10.53 -2.67 8.95
N ASP A 76 10.90 -3.78 9.60
CA ASP A 76 10.28 -5.08 9.36
C ASP A 76 8.79 -5.08 9.72
N ASN A 77 8.41 -4.37 10.78
CA ASN A 77 7.02 -4.29 11.20
C ASN A 77 6.15 -3.50 10.21
N ILE A 78 6.63 -2.37 9.68
CA ILE A 78 5.85 -1.63 8.67
C ILE A 78 5.70 -2.43 7.37
N VAL A 79 6.74 -3.14 6.93
CA VAL A 79 6.66 -4.04 5.76
C VAL A 79 5.60 -5.11 6.00
N LYS A 80 5.62 -5.73 7.19
CA LYS A 80 4.63 -6.75 7.56
C LYS A 80 3.21 -6.17 7.61
N ILE A 81 3.00 -5.03 8.25
CA ILE A 81 1.68 -4.39 8.33
C ILE A 81 1.10 -4.13 6.94
N ILE A 82 1.91 -3.58 6.02
CA ILE A 82 1.47 -3.33 4.64
C ILE A 82 1.12 -4.64 3.95
N LYS A 83 1.97 -5.67 4.09
CA LYS A 83 1.71 -6.99 3.51
C LYS A 83 0.40 -7.59 4.02
N ASP A 84 0.19 -7.59 5.34
CA ASP A 84 -1.01 -8.13 5.97
C ASP A 84 -2.27 -7.38 5.44
N MET A 85 -2.21 -6.06 5.28
CA MET A 85 -3.31 -5.25 4.70
C MET A 85 -3.58 -5.53 3.22
N VAL A 86 -2.54 -5.87 2.45
CA VAL A 86 -2.68 -6.27 1.03
C VAL A 86 -3.29 -7.67 0.93
N GLU A 87 -2.87 -8.61 1.77
CA GLU A 87 -3.47 -9.95 1.81
C GLU A 87 -4.95 -9.86 2.21
N GLU A 88 -5.29 -9.03 3.21
CA GLU A 88 -6.68 -8.76 3.59
C GLU A 88 -7.50 -8.18 2.42
N PHE A 89 -6.93 -7.22 1.69
CA PHE A 89 -7.56 -6.65 0.49
C PHE A 89 -7.88 -7.69 -0.57
N LEU A 90 -6.95 -8.60 -0.85
CA LEU A 90 -7.15 -9.67 -1.82
C LEU A 90 -8.23 -10.65 -1.37
N MET A 91 -8.24 -11.01 -0.07
CA MET A 91 -9.28 -11.87 0.49
C MET A 91 -10.67 -11.24 0.43
N GLU A 92 -10.79 -9.94 0.67
CA GLU A 92 -12.06 -9.22 0.54
C GLU A 92 -12.60 -9.25 -0.90
N ILE A 93 -11.74 -9.10 -1.90
CA ILE A 93 -12.12 -9.18 -3.32
C ILE A 93 -12.55 -10.61 -3.66
N ASP A 94 -11.75 -11.61 -3.30
CA ASP A 94 -12.09 -13.02 -3.55
C ASP A 94 -13.45 -13.40 -2.96
N GLN A 95 -13.75 -12.95 -1.74
CA GLN A 95 -15.06 -13.13 -1.12
C GLN A 95 -16.18 -12.34 -1.82
N SER A 96 -15.91 -11.13 -2.30
CA SER A 96 -16.89 -10.31 -3.02
C SER A 96 -17.25 -10.92 -4.37
N GLU A 97 -16.25 -11.39 -5.12
CA GLU A 97 -16.40 -11.92 -6.48
C GLU A 97 -16.91 -13.37 -6.49
N TYR A 98 -16.46 -14.20 -5.53
CA TYR A 98 -16.72 -15.65 -5.53
C TYR A 98 -17.46 -16.16 -4.28
N GLY A 99 -17.63 -15.34 -3.24
CA GLY A 99 -18.30 -15.71 -1.98
C GLY A 99 -19.82 -15.54 -1.98
N GLY A 100 -20.41 -15.10 -3.10
CA GLY A 100 -21.86 -15.06 -3.31
C GLY A 100 -22.40 -16.43 -3.71
N GLY A 101 -23.04 -17.13 -2.77
CA GLY A 101 -23.90 -18.27 -3.07
C GLY A 101 -25.20 -17.88 -3.78
#